data_AF-G5Q3Q7-F1
#
_entry.id   AF-G5Q3Q7-F1
#
_cell.length_a   1.000
_cell.length_b   1.000
_cell.length_c   1.000
_cell.angle_alpha   90.00
_cell.angle_beta   90.00
_cell.angle_gamma   90.00
#
_symmetry.space_group_name_H-M   'P 1'
#
loop_
_entity.id
_entity.type
_entity.pdbx_description
1 polymer ?
#
loop_
_entity_poly.entity_id
_entity_poly.type
_entity_poly.pdbx_seq_one_letter_code
_entity_poly.pdbx_strand_id
1 'polypeptide(L)'
;MHRFNDQRWIAALVSLLCALGAAGLWFVPGQAVIWTLLFGFGSGATMILGLTFIGLRASSAHQAAALSGMAQSVGYLLAACGPPVMGKLHDASGSWYLPLSGVTVLAIIMAIFGLYAGRDREIAYK
;
A
#
# COMPACT_ATOMS: atom_id res chain seq x y z
N MET A 1 -27.18 -5.91 -10.69
CA MET A 1 -25.76 -6.14 -10.33
C MET A 1 -25.63 -5.98 -8.82
N HIS A 2 -25.45 -7.10 -8.10
CA HIS A 2 -25.45 -7.12 -6.64
C HIS A 2 -24.33 -6.23 -6.07
N ARG A 3 -24.72 -5.13 -5.40
CA ARG A 3 -23.83 -4.27 -4.61
C ARG A 3 -23.38 -5.08 -3.39
N PHE A 4 -22.25 -5.78 -3.48
CA PHE A 4 -21.65 -6.41 -2.31
C PHE A 4 -21.24 -5.31 -1.32
N ASN A 5 -22.01 -5.20 -0.24
CA ASN A 5 -22.09 -4.07 0.66
C ASN A 5 -20.86 -3.91 1.59
N ASP A 6 -19.78 -4.66 1.36
CA ASP A 6 -18.62 -4.62 2.24
C ASP A 6 -17.30 -5.01 1.54
N GLN A 7 -16.77 -4.09 0.72
CA GLN A 7 -15.43 -4.23 0.10
C GLN A 7 -14.29 -4.20 1.13
N ARG A 8 -14.59 -3.96 2.42
CA ARG A 8 -13.61 -3.93 3.51
C ARG A 8 -12.98 -5.28 3.76
N TRP A 9 -13.76 -6.36 3.66
CA TRP A 9 -13.25 -7.72 3.81
C TRP A 9 -12.24 -8.07 2.72
N ILE A 10 -12.44 -7.58 1.50
CA ILE A 10 -11.49 -7.76 0.40
C ILE A 10 -10.22 -6.96 0.67
N ALA A 11 -10.33 -5.69 1.11
CA ALA A 11 -9.17 -4.88 1.47
C ALA A 11 -8.38 -5.47 2.65
N ALA A 12 -9.05 -6.02 3.66
CA ALA A 12 -8.44 -6.68 4.80
C ALA A 12 -7.73 -7.98 4.40
N LEU A 13 -8.39 -8.82 3.58
CA LEU A 13 -7.80 -10.06 3.05
C LEU A 13 -6.54 -9.78 2.25
N VAL A 14 -6.60 -8.78 1.37
CA VAL A 14 -5.50 -8.40 0.50
C VAL A 14 -4.33 -7.79 1.29
N SER A 15 -4.62 -6.96 2.30
CA SER A 15 -3.59 -6.45 3.22
C SER A 15 -2.94 -7.57 4.03
N LEU A 16 -3.72 -8.57 4.45
CA LEU A 16 -3.22 -9.76 5.15
C LEU A 16 -2.30 -10.60 4.24
N LEU A 17 -2.66 -10.77 2.96
CA LEU A 17 -1.80 -11.44 1.98
C LEU A 17 -0.46 -10.71 1.82
N CYS A 18 -0.45 -9.38 1.70
CA CYS A 18 0.80 -8.62 1.67
C CYS A 18 1.61 -8.79 2.97
N ALA A 19 0.97 -8.74 4.15
CA ALA A 19 1.65 -8.92 5.42
C ALA A 19 2.27 -10.33 5.55
N LEU A 20 1.54 -11.37 5.12
CA LEU A 20 2.02 -12.75 5.12
C LEU A 20 3.16 -12.96 4.12
N GLY A 21 3.09 -12.36 2.94
CA GLY A 21 4.19 -12.38 1.96
C GLY A 21 5.46 -11.73 2.50
N ALA A 22 5.35 -10.56 3.12
CA ALA A 22 6.48 -9.87 3.71
C ALA A 22 7.06 -10.63 4.91
N ALA A 23 6.21 -11.15 5.80
CA ALA A 23 6.65 -11.96 6.94
C ALA A 23 7.30 -13.27 6.49
N GLY A 24 6.74 -13.93 5.47
CA GLY A 24 7.29 -15.17 4.91
C GLY A 24 8.68 -15.00 4.31
N LEU A 25 8.93 -13.86 3.64
CA LEU A 25 10.26 -13.46 3.17
C LEU A 25 11.27 -13.34 4.32
N TRP A 26 10.82 -12.95 5.51
CA TRP A 26 11.69 -12.75 6.67
C TRP A 26 11.95 -14.04 7.45
N PHE A 27 10.93 -14.88 7.66
CA PHE A 27 11.03 -16.09 8.47
C PHE A 27 11.44 -17.34 7.68
N VAL A 28 11.07 -17.42 6.39
CA VAL A 28 11.34 -18.59 5.54
C VAL A 28 11.83 -18.12 4.15
N PRO A 29 13.06 -17.58 4.07
CA PRO A 29 13.60 -17.05 2.81
C PRO A 29 13.79 -18.13 1.73
N GLY A 30 13.86 -19.41 2.11
CA GLY A 30 13.97 -20.53 1.16
C GLY A 30 12.78 -20.70 0.22
N GLN A 31 11.63 -20.08 0.52
CA GLN A 31 10.43 -20.07 -0.33
C GLN A 31 10.12 -18.68 -0.89
N ALA A 32 11.16 -17.86 -1.15
CA ALA A 32 11.01 -16.48 -1.61
C ALA A 32 10.11 -16.32 -2.84
N VAL A 33 10.08 -17.29 -3.77
CA VAL A 33 9.23 -17.25 -4.96
C VAL A 33 7.74 -17.21 -4.58
N ILE A 34 7.32 -18.08 -3.66
CA ILE A 34 5.92 -18.16 -3.20
C ILE A 34 5.53 -16.86 -2.51
N TRP A 35 6.38 -16.38 -1.61
CA TRP A 35 6.13 -15.15 -0.85
C TRP A 35 6.08 -13.91 -1.74
N THR A 36 6.95 -13.84 -2.76
CA THR A 36 6.97 -12.72 -3.71
C THR A 36 5.74 -12.73 -4.62
N LEU A 37 5.30 -13.89 -5.09
CA LEU A 37 4.05 -14.03 -5.85
C LEU A 37 2.84 -13.62 -5.02
N LEU A 38 2.79 -14.07 -3.77
CA LEU A 38 1.70 -13.78 -2.85
C LEU A 38 1.66 -12.29 -2.47
N PHE A 39 2.83 -11.69 -2.24
CA PHE A 39 2.98 -10.25 -2.02
C PHE A 39 2.59 -9.43 -3.26
N GLY A 40 3.03 -9.84 -4.45
CA GLY A 40 2.74 -9.17 -5.72
C GLY A 40 1.25 -9.24 -6.07
N PHE A 41 0.60 -10.37 -5.81
CA PHE A 41 -0.84 -10.50 -5.97
C PHE A 41 -1.59 -9.58 -4.99
N GLY A 42 -1.17 -9.54 -3.72
CA GLY A 42 -1.75 -8.65 -2.72
C GLY A 42 -1.58 -7.17 -3.07
N SER A 43 -0.40 -6.76 -3.53
CA SER A 43 -0.15 -5.35 -3.87
C SER A 43 -0.95 -4.91 -5.11
N GLY A 44 -1.03 -5.76 -6.13
CA GLY A 44 -1.85 -5.52 -7.32
C GLY A 44 -3.35 -5.40 -6.98
N ALA A 45 -3.87 -6.31 -6.16
CA ALA A 45 -5.26 -6.26 -5.71
C ALA A 45 -5.53 -4.99 -4.87
N THR A 46 -4.58 -4.56 -4.03
CA THR A 46 -4.68 -3.32 -3.25
C THR A 46 -4.77 -2.10 -4.16
N MET A 47 -3.97 -2.07 -5.23
CA MET A 47 -3.97 -0.98 -6.20
C MET A 47 -5.33 -0.85 -6.90
N ILE A 48 -5.91 -1.97 -7.36
CA ILE A 48 -7.22 -2.01 -8.01
C ILE A 48 -8.32 -1.55 -7.04
N LEU A 49 -8.30 -2.01 -5.79
CA LEU A 49 -9.26 -1.58 -4.77
C LEU A 49 -9.13 -0.09 -4.45
N GLY A 50 -7.91 0.43 -4.36
CA GLY A 50 -7.66 1.87 -4.15
C GLY A 50 -8.25 2.73 -5.26
N LEU A 51 -8.01 2.36 -6.52
CA LEU A 51 -8.62 3.02 -7.69
C LEU A 51 -10.14 2.92 -7.69
N THR A 52 -10.68 1.77 -7.29
CA THR A 52 -12.13 1.54 -7.18
C THR A 52 -12.75 2.44 -6.12
N PHE A 53 -12.13 2.60 -4.94
CA PHE A 53 -12.61 3.51 -3.90
C PHE A 53 -12.53 4.99 -4.31
N ILE A 54 -11.50 5.38 -5.07
CA ILE A 54 -11.42 6.72 -5.67
C ILE A 54 -12.60 6.94 -6.62
N GLY A 55 -12.91 5.96 -7.48
CA GLY A 55 -14.03 6.03 -8.40
C GLY A 55 -15.39 6.09 -7.70
N LEU A 56 -15.60 5.30 -6.63
CA LEU A 56 -16.83 5.28 -5.84
C LEU A 56 -17.05 6.57 -5.04
N ARG A 57 -15.98 7.30 -4.68
CA ARG A 57 -16.04 8.57 -3.93
C ARG A 57 -16.04 9.81 -4.82
N ALA A 58 -15.75 9.68 -6.11
CA ALA A 58 -15.75 10.79 -7.06
C ALA A 58 -17.14 11.01 -7.65
N SER A 59 -17.59 12.27 -7.68
CA SER A 59 -18.88 12.66 -8.27
C SER A 59 -18.88 12.71 -9.80
N SER A 60 -17.71 12.62 -10.46
CA SER A 60 -17.58 12.58 -11.92
C SER A 60 -16.34 11.81 -12.38
N ALA A 61 -16.37 11.31 -13.62
CA ALA A 61 -15.22 10.61 -14.23
C ALA A 61 -13.96 11.49 -14.30
N HIS A 62 -14.13 12.80 -14.56
CA HIS A 62 -13.02 13.75 -14.59
C HIS A 62 -12.37 13.91 -13.21
N GLN A 63 -13.19 13.98 -12.15
CA GLN A 63 -12.71 14.08 -10.77
C GLN A 63 -12.02 12.79 -10.30
N ALA A 64 -12.53 11.62 -10.72
CA ALA A 64 -11.88 10.34 -10.45
C ALA A 64 -10.50 10.24 -11.12
N ALA A 65 -10.39 10.69 -12.38
CA ALA A 65 -9.12 10.72 -13.11
C ALA A 65 -8.11 11.68 -12.48
N ALA A 66 -8.53 12.89 -12.09
CA ALA A 66 -7.68 13.86 -11.42
C ALA A 66 -7.19 13.36 -10.05
N LEU A 67 -8.07 12.79 -9.23
CA LEU A 67 -7.73 12.28 -7.91
C LEU A 67 -6.80 11.05 -7.98
N SER A 68 -7.06 10.15 -8.95
CA SER A 68 -6.20 9.01 -9.25
C SER A 68 -4.82 9.47 -9.74
N GLY A 69 -4.77 10.46 -10.63
CA GLY A 69 -3.53 11.06 -11.11
C GLY A 69 -2.69 11.64 -9.98
N MET A 70 -3.29 12.42 -9.09
CA MET A 70 -2.60 12.96 -7.91
C MET A 70 -2.02 11.86 -7.01
N ALA A 71 -2.82 10.84 -6.68
CA ALA A 71 -2.38 9.73 -5.84
C ALA A 71 -1.21 8.95 -6.48
N GLN A 72 -1.30 8.69 -7.78
CA GLN A 72 -0.23 8.04 -8.54
C GLN A 72 1.02 8.89 -8.64
N SER A 73 0.92 10.20 -8.89
CA SER A 73 2.07 11.10 -8.92
C SER A 73 2.85 11.08 -7.61
N VAL A 74 2.15 11.12 -6.47
CA VAL A 74 2.79 11.00 -5.15
C VAL A 74 3.42 9.61 -4.98
N GLY A 75 2.70 8.55 -5.34
CA GLY A 75 3.19 7.17 -5.23
C GLY A 75 4.45 6.93 -6.06
N TYR A 76 4.48 7.40 -7.31
CA TYR A 76 5.64 7.27 -8.18
C TYR A 76 6.81 8.15 -7.75
N LEU A 77 6.56 9.35 -7.22
CA LEU A 77 7.61 10.19 -6.65
C LEU A 77 8.28 9.49 -5.46
N LEU A 78 7.48 8.89 -4.57
CA LEU A 78 8.01 8.09 -3.46
C LEU A 78 8.76 6.84 -3.96
N ALA A 79 8.22 6.13 -4.94
CA ALA A 79 8.88 4.95 -5.53
C ALA A 79 10.21 5.31 -6.21
N ALA A 80 10.31 6.48 -6.83
CA ALA A 80 11.54 6.97 -7.44
C ALA A 80 12.57 7.45 -6.40
N CYS A 81 12.12 8.13 -5.34
CA CYS A 81 13.00 8.65 -4.30
C CYS A 81 13.41 7.61 -3.24
N GLY A 82 12.63 6.53 -3.06
CA GLY A 82 12.89 5.50 -2.05
C GLY A 82 14.23 4.78 -2.22
N PRO A 83 14.53 4.17 -3.38
CA PRO A 83 15.78 3.43 -3.59
C PRO A 83 17.05 4.30 -3.47
N PRO A 84 17.12 5.52 -4.04
CA PRO A 84 18.28 6.40 -3.87
C PRO A 84 18.53 6.81 -2.42
N VAL A 85 17.47 7.10 -1.66
CA VAL A 85 17.59 7.48 -0.23
C VAL A 85 18.07 6.31 0.60
N MET A 86 17.52 5.11 0.37
CA MET A 86 17.94 3.89 1.07
C MET A 86 19.36 3.47 0.70
N GLY A 87 19.76 3.61 -0.57
CA GLY A 87 21.13 3.38 -1.02
C GLY A 87 22.12 4.33 -0.34
N LYS A 88 21.82 5.64 -0.28
CA LYS A 88 22.66 6.60 0.44
C LYS A 88 22.75 6.34 1.94
N LEU A 89 21.65 5.93 2.58
CA LEU A 89 21.67 5.52 3.99
C LEU A 89 22.54 4.28 4.21
N HIS A 90 22.51 3.33 3.28
CA HIS A 90 23.36 2.15 3.33
C HIS A 90 24.83 2.51 3.15
N ASP A 91 25.17 3.30 2.13
CA ASP A 91 26.55 3.73 1.85
C ASP A 91 27.15 4.53 3.01
N ALA A 92 26.36 5.37 3.68
CA ALA A 92 26.82 6.17 4.81
C ALA A 92 26.99 5.35 6.11
N SER A 93 26.24 4.27 6.29
CA SER A 93 26.25 3.47 7.53
C SER A 93 26.99 2.14 7.41
N GLY A 94 27.30 1.68 6.20
CA GLY A 94 27.91 0.38 5.93
C GLY A 94 27.06 -0.83 6.36
N SER A 95 25.81 -0.59 6.79
CA SER A 95 24.93 -1.61 7.40
C SER A 95 23.52 -1.49 6.84
N TRP A 96 22.83 -2.62 6.70
CA TRP A 96 21.44 -2.66 6.22
C TRP A 96 20.41 -2.33 7.32
N TYR A 97 20.83 -2.26 8.58
CA TYR A 97 19.94 -2.00 9.72
C TYR A 97 19.22 -0.66 9.63
N LEU A 98 19.93 0.42 9.27
CA LEU A 98 19.34 1.76 9.13
C LEU A 98 18.29 1.82 8.00
N PRO A 99 18.60 1.38 6.77
CA PRO A 99 17.62 1.31 5.68
C PRO A 99 16.38 0.47 6.04
N LEU A 100 16.58 -0.72 6.61
CA LEU A 100 15.49 -1.62 7.02
C LEU A 100 14.59 -0.96 8.08
N SER A 101 15.17 -0.29 9.08
CA SER A 101 14.40 0.44 10.09
C SER A 101 13.59 1.59 9.48
N GLY A 102 14.13 2.30 8.48
CA GLY A 102 13.43 3.36 7.77
C GLY A 102 12.25 2.84 6.96
N VAL A 103 12.40 1.69 6.29
CA VAL A 103 11.30 1.00 5.61
C VAL A 103 10.22 0.57 6.61
N THR A 104 10.60 0.04 7.77
CA THR A 104 9.65 -0.32 8.85
C THR A 104 8.87 0.89 9.34
N VAL A 105 9.52 2.03 9.58
CA VAL A 105 8.85 3.27 10.01
C VAL A 105 7.89 3.77 8.93
N LEU A 106 8.31 3.80 7.67
CA LEU A 106 7.45 4.17 6.54
C LEU A 106 6.26 3.22 6.40
N ALA A 107 6.46 1.92 6.59
CA ALA A 107 5.38 0.92 6.57
C ALA A 107 4.39 1.12 7.72
N ILE A 108 4.86 1.48 8.92
CA ILE A 108 4.00 1.83 10.06
C ILE A 108 3.20 3.09 9.76
N ILE A 109 3.83 4.13 9.21
CA ILE A 109 3.14 5.36 8.80
C ILE A 109 2.08 5.05 7.76
N MET A 110 2.41 4.23 6.75
CA MET A 110 1.47 3.79 5.73
C MET A 110 0.33 2.96 6.33
N ALA A 111 0.61 2.09 7.29
CA ALA A 111 -0.39 1.31 8.01
C ALA A 111 -1.32 2.21 8.83
N ILE A 112 -0.79 3.24 9.48
CA ILE A 112 -1.58 4.25 10.22
C ILE A 112 -2.49 5.01 9.25
N PHE A 113 -1.94 5.53 8.15
CA PHE A 113 -2.75 6.22 7.13
C PHE A 113 -3.79 5.29 6.49
N GLY A 114 -3.44 4.02 6.23
CA GLY A 114 -4.36 2.99 5.77
C GLY A 114 -5.48 2.71 6.78
N LEU A 115 -5.15 2.66 8.08
CA LEU A 115 -6.13 2.51 9.16
C LEU A 115 -7.08 3.72 9.22
N TYR A 116 -6.56 4.94 9.07
CA TYR A 116 -7.35 6.17 9.05
C TYR A 116 -8.20 6.30 7.78
N ALA A 117 -7.70 5.89 6.62
CA ALA A 117 -8.43 5.91 5.35
C ALA A 117 -9.49 4.80 5.26
N GLY A 118 -9.28 3.69 5.97
CA GLY A 118 -10.25 2.61 6.15
C GLY A 118 -11.23 2.84 7.30
N ARG A 119 -10.99 3.85 8.16
CA ARG A 119 -11.89 4.19 9.26
C ARG A 119 -13.14 4.87 8.70
N ASP A 120 -14.29 4.30 9.02
CA ASP A 120 -15.61 4.85 8.76
C ASP A 120 -15.77 6.22 9.42
N ARG A 121 -15.46 7.27 8.68
CA ARG A 121 -16.10 8.56 8.86
C ARG A 121 -16.90 8.83 7.59
N GLU A 122 -18.18 8.51 7.65
CA GLU A 122 -19.16 9.28 6.88
C GLU A 122 -18.87 10.76 7.15
N ILE A 123 -18.74 11.53 6.07
CA ILE A 123 -18.83 12.98 6.16
C ILE A 123 -20.29 13.24 6.54
N ALA A 124 -20.57 13.28 7.85
CA ALA A 124 -21.81 13.78 8.39
C ALA A 124 -21.87 15.27 8.04
N TYR A 125 -22.53 15.58 6.93
CA TYR A 125 -22.94 16.93 6.60
C TYR A 125 -23.88 17.40 7.72
N LYS A 126 -23.49 18.47 8.41
CA LYS A 126 -24.38 19.25 9.26
C LYS A 126 -24.66 20.57 8.58
#